data_AF-A0A9W9XPT9-F1
#
_entry.id   AF-A0A9W9XPT9-F1
#
_cell.length_a   1.000
_cell.length_b   1.000
_cell.length_c   1.000
_cell.angle_alpha   90.00
_cell.angle_beta   90.00
_cell.angle_gamma   90.00
#
_symmetry.space_group_name_H-M   'P 1'
#
loop_
_entity.id
_entity.type
_entity.pdbx_description
1 polymer ?
#
loop_
_entity_poly.entity_id
_entity_poly.type
_entity_poly.pdbx_seq_one_letter_code
_entity_poly.pdbx_strand_id
1 'polypeptide(L)'
;MATRRCAAVVVGAGPAGVAVMGNLLERQLGTIAWIDPSFEAGRVHCKYREVPSNTKVALFQAFANATQPFQKVIDSTKSPNAFTKLAKLDQESTCTLGYAADMVRGLTDGLLKMEQVYACHGLVKSANLNETTSNWTISIKQNSSEDLELIEATRLILCTGSFPTTAPIPVAGLNIQRLDLDLVLKPSELAETLPSDRPISVAIVGASHSAILAILNLTQLAQTSHPLLRISWFTRHPLRYAEYKDGWILRDNTGLKGLAANFARSELEDDKLATSPAGQVLAKIDCAGGPEIEAAQYQKYLPACDYLVQAVGYSRTSLPDLTKDGAPLLMSFDHDTGTFHEPGRASDIPGLFGAGIAFPERVVDPHGHEEYAVGFWKFMKFLKRVVPSWVA
;
A
#
# COMPACT_ATOMS: atom_id res chain seq x y z
N MET A 1 -0.71 -0.43 -36.78
CA MET A 1 0.16 -0.59 -35.60
C MET A 1 0.48 -2.06 -35.44
N ALA A 2 1.74 -2.44 -35.23
CA ALA A 2 2.10 -3.83 -35.03
C ALA A 2 1.74 -4.25 -33.60
N THR A 3 0.87 -5.26 -33.45
CA THR A 3 0.53 -5.83 -32.14
C THR A 3 1.67 -6.72 -31.66
N ARG A 4 2.17 -6.48 -30.45
CA ARG A 4 3.21 -7.30 -29.84
C ARG A 4 2.59 -8.43 -29.04
N ARG A 5 3.16 -9.64 -29.11
CA ARG A 5 2.72 -10.80 -28.31
C ARG A 5 3.66 -11.03 -27.14
N CYS A 6 3.10 -11.17 -25.94
CA CYS A 6 3.81 -11.50 -24.71
C CYS A 6 3.14 -12.68 -24.01
N ALA A 7 3.89 -13.42 -23.20
CA ALA A 7 3.35 -14.49 -22.39
C ALA A 7 2.41 -13.96 -21.30
N ALA A 8 2.79 -12.83 -20.68
CA ALA A 8 2.03 -12.17 -19.64
C ALA A 8 2.22 -10.64 -19.70
N VAL A 9 1.27 -9.94 -19.08
CA VAL A 9 1.26 -8.50 -18.84
C VAL A 9 1.13 -8.27 -17.34
N VAL A 10 2.05 -7.51 -16.74
CA VAL A 10 2.02 -7.10 -15.33
C VAL A 10 1.82 -5.60 -15.24
N VAL A 11 0.80 -5.16 -14.52
CA VAL A 11 0.45 -3.74 -14.38
C VAL A 11 0.82 -3.24 -12.98
N GLY A 12 1.83 -2.37 -12.94
CA GLY A 12 2.37 -1.75 -11.73
C GLY A 12 3.75 -2.31 -11.34
N ALA A 13 4.64 -1.42 -10.92
CA ALA A 13 6.00 -1.73 -10.45
C ALA A 13 6.21 -1.36 -8.97
N GLY A 14 5.13 -1.35 -8.19
CA GLY A 14 5.23 -1.37 -6.72
C GLY A 14 5.71 -2.73 -6.19
N PRO A 15 5.81 -2.90 -4.86
CA PRO A 15 6.35 -4.12 -4.24
C PRO A 15 5.67 -5.42 -4.72
N ALA A 16 4.34 -5.40 -4.90
CA ALA A 16 3.61 -6.55 -5.40
C ALA A 16 3.91 -6.86 -6.87
N GLY A 17 3.97 -5.83 -7.74
CA GLY A 17 4.31 -6.00 -9.15
C GLY A 17 5.72 -6.52 -9.36
N VAL A 18 6.69 -6.00 -8.59
CA VAL A 18 8.06 -6.52 -8.58
C VAL A 18 8.09 -7.99 -8.15
N ALA A 19 7.35 -8.35 -7.09
CA ALA A 19 7.24 -9.73 -6.65
C ALA A 19 6.61 -10.66 -7.70
N VAL A 20 5.58 -10.19 -8.43
CA VAL A 20 4.99 -10.92 -9.56
C VAL A 20 6.05 -11.15 -10.64
N MET A 21 6.79 -10.12 -11.03
CA MET A 21 7.87 -10.24 -12.02
C MET A 21 8.90 -11.29 -11.61
N GLY A 22 9.38 -11.26 -10.37
CA GLY A 22 10.33 -12.26 -9.87
C GLY A 22 9.80 -13.70 -9.98
N ASN A 23 8.54 -13.93 -9.58
CA ASN A 23 7.94 -15.26 -9.63
C ASN A 23 7.62 -15.72 -11.07
N LEU A 24 7.18 -14.83 -11.96
CA LEU A 24 6.90 -15.19 -13.36
C LEU A 24 8.19 -15.45 -14.15
N LEU A 25 9.25 -14.67 -13.91
CA LEU A 25 10.55 -14.88 -14.56
C LEU A 25 11.21 -16.20 -14.15
N GLU A 26 10.98 -16.69 -12.92
CA GLU A 26 11.39 -18.04 -12.50
C GLU A 26 10.73 -19.15 -13.34
N ARG A 27 9.53 -18.89 -13.87
CA ARG A 27 8.77 -19.86 -14.68
C ARG A 27 9.17 -19.87 -16.15
N GLN A 28 10.01 -18.92 -16.58
CA GLN A 28 10.58 -18.87 -17.94
C GLN A 28 9.52 -18.95 -19.05
N LEU A 29 8.40 -18.24 -18.88
CA LEU A 29 7.24 -18.30 -19.79
C LEU A 29 7.47 -17.63 -21.16
N GLY A 30 8.61 -16.97 -21.35
CA GLY A 30 8.89 -16.09 -22.49
C GLY A 30 8.84 -14.62 -22.09
N THR A 31 8.56 -13.73 -23.04
CA THR A 31 8.55 -12.28 -22.83
C THR A 31 7.37 -11.86 -21.95
N ILE A 32 7.64 -11.09 -20.90
CA ILE A 32 6.64 -10.48 -20.02
C ILE A 32 6.65 -8.99 -20.27
N ALA A 33 5.49 -8.43 -20.63
CA ALA A 33 5.31 -7.00 -20.66
C ALA A 33 5.08 -6.49 -19.23
N TRP A 34 5.87 -5.51 -18.80
CA TRP A 34 5.74 -4.88 -17.50
C TRP A 34 5.44 -3.40 -17.70
N ILE A 35 4.34 -2.93 -17.13
CA ILE A 35 3.81 -1.59 -17.39
C ILE A 35 3.74 -0.84 -16.07
N ASP A 36 4.43 0.28 -16.00
CA ASP A 36 4.34 1.20 -14.87
C ASP A 36 4.64 2.63 -15.35
N PRO A 37 4.01 3.67 -14.78
CA PRO A 37 4.27 5.04 -15.19
C PRO A 37 5.69 5.52 -14.89
N SER A 38 6.38 4.99 -13.88
CA SER A 38 7.68 5.51 -13.47
C SER A 38 8.77 4.47 -13.18
N PHE A 39 8.39 3.24 -12.84
CA PHE A 39 9.28 2.18 -12.34
C PHE A 39 10.02 2.54 -11.05
N GLU A 40 9.45 3.44 -10.25
CA GLU A 40 10.07 4.00 -9.05
C GLU A 40 9.64 3.29 -7.75
N ALA A 41 9.31 2.00 -7.77
CA ALA A 41 8.81 1.25 -6.59
C ALA A 41 7.43 1.72 -6.02
N GLY A 42 6.63 2.39 -6.86
CA GLY A 42 5.25 2.77 -6.56
C GLY A 42 5.10 3.78 -5.41
N ARG A 43 3.93 3.80 -4.76
CA ARG A 43 3.59 4.84 -3.76
C ARG A 43 4.52 4.86 -2.55
N VAL A 44 5.12 3.73 -2.18
CA VAL A 44 6.04 3.65 -1.05
C VAL A 44 7.25 4.57 -1.25
N HIS A 45 7.80 4.61 -2.47
CA HIS A 45 8.92 5.48 -2.80
C HIS A 45 8.52 6.96 -2.89
N CYS A 46 7.40 7.29 -3.53
CA CYS A 46 7.08 8.69 -3.75
C CYS A 46 6.43 9.38 -2.54
N LYS A 47 5.78 8.63 -1.64
CA LYS A 47 5.01 9.19 -0.52
C LYS A 47 5.43 8.74 0.87
N TYR A 48 6.02 7.55 1.03
CA TYR A 48 6.18 6.95 2.36
C TYR A 48 7.63 6.71 2.79
N ARG A 49 8.63 7.34 2.18
CA ARG A 49 10.05 7.07 2.52
C ARG A 49 10.41 7.34 3.98
N GLU A 50 9.80 8.37 4.58
CA GLU A 50 10.03 8.76 5.97
C GLU A 50 9.20 7.96 6.97
N VAL A 51 8.24 7.16 6.49
CA VAL A 51 7.37 6.36 7.34
C VAL A 51 8.18 5.25 8.01
N PRO A 52 8.15 5.12 9.34
CA PRO A 52 8.71 3.96 10.02
C PRO A 52 7.93 2.70 9.66
N SER A 53 8.63 1.64 9.26
CA SER A 53 8.02 0.37 8.94
C SER A 53 7.41 -0.28 10.19
N ASN A 54 6.34 -1.04 9.99
CA ASN A 54 5.83 -2.02 10.95
C ASN A 54 6.39 -3.44 10.70
N THR A 55 7.29 -3.55 9.71
CA THR A 55 7.89 -4.79 9.22
C THR A 55 9.37 -4.81 9.61
N LYS A 56 9.84 -5.93 10.17
CA LYS A 56 11.24 -6.13 10.51
C LYS A 56 12.13 -6.12 9.27
N VAL A 57 13.37 -5.62 9.41
CA VAL A 57 14.34 -5.57 8.31
C VAL A 57 14.58 -6.96 7.71
N ALA A 58 14.64 -8.01 8.53
CA ALA A 58 14.81 -9.40 8.06
C ALA A 58 13.77 -9.82 7.00
N LEU A 59 12.53 -9.31 7.09
CA LEU A 59 11.47 -9.64 6.14
C LEU A 59 11.61 -8.91 4.80
N PHE A 60 12.24 -7.73 4.79
CA PHE A 60 12.63 -7.07 3.54
C PHE A 60 13.79 -7.83 2.88
N GLN A 61 14.77 -8.29 3.65
CA GLN A 61 15.83 -9.16 3.11
C GLN A 61 15.27 -10.48 2.57
N ALA A 62 14.32 -11.12 3.27
CA ALA A 62 13.65 -12.32 2.79
C ALA A 62 12.92 -12.07 1.47
N PHE A 63 12.24 -10.93 1.33
CA PHE A 63 11.62 -10.51 0.08
C PHE A 63 12.63 -10.39 -1.06
N ALA A 64 13.76 -9.72 -0.83
CA ALA A 64 14.78 -9.51 -1.86
C ALA A 64 15.44 -10.82 -2.34
N ASN A 65 15.58 -11.81 -1.45
CA ASN A 65 16.23 -13.07 -1.78
C ASN A 65 15.25 -14.18 -2.22
N ALA A 66 13.97 -13.87 -2.36
CA ALA A 66 12.92 -14.87 -2.51
C ALA A 66 12.93 -15.60 -3.86
N THR A 67 13.48 -15.00 -4.92
CA THR A 67 13.42 -15.55 -6.28
C THR A 67 14.80 -15.54 -6.94
N GLN A 68 15.07 -16.52 -7.82
CA GLN A 68 16.33 -16.57 -8.56
C GLN A 68 16.60 -15.30 -9.40
N PRO A 69 15.63 -14.71 -10.13
CA PRO A 69 15.83 -13.44 -10.81
C PRO A 69 16.30 -12.33 -9.88
N PHE A 70 15.75 -12.23 -8.67
CA PHE A 70 16.19 -11.22 -7.71
C PHE A 70 17.61 -11.49 -7.21
N GLN A 71 17.94 -12.74 -6.89
CA GLN A 71 19.30 -13.12 -6.48
C GLN A 71 20.33 -12.75 -7.56
N LYS A 72 20.04 -13.04 -8.84
CA LYS A 72 20.89 -12.61 -9.97
C LYS A 72 21.07 -11.10 -10.05
N VAL A 73 20.02 -10.32 -9.81
CA VAL A 73 20.11 -8.85 -9.75
C VAL A 73 21.02 -8.41 -8.61
N ILE A 74 20.84 -8.98 -7.41
CA ILE A 74 21.64 -8.65 -6.22
C ILE A 74 23.12 -8.96 -6.48
N ASP A 75 23.43 -10.17 -6.97
CA ASP A 75 24.79 -10.66 -7.22
C ASP A 75 25.53 -9.84 -8.29
N SER A 76 24.80 -9.33 -9.29
CA SER A 76 25.36 -8.51 -10.37
C SER A 76 25.42 -7.01 -10.05
N THR A 77 24.81 -6.57 -8.95
CA THR A 77 24.81 -5.15 -8.56
C THR A 77 26.06 -4.80 -7.75
N LYS A 78 26.89 -3.92 -8.30
CA LYS A 78 28.12 -3.45 -7.61
C LYS A 78 27.81 -2.83 -6.25
N SER A 79 28.67 -3.09 -5.27
CA SER A 79 28.59 -2.50 -3.93
C SER A 79 29.36 -1.18 -3.85
N PRO A 80 28.94 -0.21 -3.01
CA PRO A 80 27.75 -0.23 -2.14
C PRO A 80 26.45 0.05 -2.91
N ASN A 81 25.37 -0.61 -2.50
CA ASN A 81 24.03 -0.48 -3.10
C ASN A 81 22.90 -0.63 -2.04
N ALA A 82 21.64 -0.52 -2.47
CA ALA A 82 20.47 -0.62 -1.61
C ALA A 82 20.41 -1.93 -0.79
N PHE A 83 20.78 -3.07 -1.40
CA PHE A 83 20.80 -4.37 -0.73
C PHE A 83 21.83 -4.42 0.38
N THR A 84 23.07 -3.98 0.11
CA THR A 84 24.13 -3.92 1.12
C THR A 84 23.84 -2.93 2.25
N LYS A 85 23.10 -1.84 1.97
CA LYS A 85 22.65 -0.90 3.01
C LYS A 85 21.60 -1.57 3.91
N LEU A 86 20.59 -2.21 3.33
CA LEU A 86 19.56 -2.93 4.07
C LEU A 86 20.14 -4.06 4.92
N ALA A 87 21.13 -4.80 4.40
CA ALA A 87 21.78 -5.89 5.10
C ALA A 87 22.62 -5.46 6.32
N LYS A 88 23.05 -4.19 6.37
CA LYS A 88 23.80 -3.62 7.50
C LYS A 88 22.93 -3.12 8.65
N LEU A 89 21.62 -3.02 8.45
CA LEU A 89 20.70 -2.63 9.51
C LEU A 89 20.49 -3.79 10.50
N ASP A 90 19.97 -3.49 11.68
CA ASP A 90 19.53 -4.51 12.63
C ASP A 90 18.33 -5.28 12.07
N GLN A 91 18.50 -6.58 11.92
CA GLN A 91 17.53 -7.48 11.28
C GLN A 91 16.27 -7.70 12.12
N GLU A 92 16.39 -7.56 13.43
CA GLU A 92 15.27 -7.76 14.36
C GLU A 92 14.48 -6.47 14.64
N SER A 93 15.01 -5.34 14.18
CA SER A 93 14.38 -4.02 14.28
C SER A 93 13.57 -3.65 13.04
N THR A 94 12.80 -2.56 13.15
CA THR A 94 12.15 -1.88 12.01
C THR A 94 13.09 -0.82 11.41
N CYS A 95 12.76 -0.31 10.22
CA CYS A 95 13.52 0.76 9.56
C CYS A 95 12.56 1.77 8.93
N THR A 96 13.05 2.88 8.35
CA THR A 96 12.18 3.70 7.50
C THR A 96 11.88 2.95 6.19
N LEU A 97 10.68 3.14 5.63
CA LEU A 97 10.29 2.51 4.37
C LEU A 97 11.13 2.98 3.18
N GLY A 98 11.91 4.07 3.32
CA GLY A 98 12.90 4.48 2.33
C GLY A 98 13.90 3.37 1.98
N TYR A 99 14.36 2.59 2.97
CA TYR A 99 15.25 1.45 2.70
C TYR A 99 14.57 0.35 1.88
N ALA A 100 13.31 0.05 2.19
CA ALA A 100 12.52 -0.94 1.44
C ALA A 100 12.20 -0.44 0.03
N ALA A 101 11.92 0.86 -0.13
CA ALA A 101 11.72 1.49 -1.44
C ALA A 101 12.98 1.43 -2.31
N ASP A 102 14.15 1.69 -1.73
CA ASP A 102 15.43 1.61 -2.45
C ASP A 102 15.77 0.17 -2.85
N MET A 103 15.47 -0.80 -1.99
CA MET A 103 15.60 -2.22 -2.31
C MET A 103 14.69 -2.61 -3.49
N VAL A 104 13.41 -2.23 -3.47
CA VAL A 104 12.48 -2.53 -4.57
C VAL A 104 12.92 -1.84 -5.85
N ARG A 105 13.36 -0.58 -5.79
CA ARG A 105 13.90 0.14 -6.95
C ARG A 105 15.14 -0.57 -7.52
N GLY A 106 16.07 -0.99 -6.68
CA GLY A 106 17.25 -1.74 -7.12
C GLY A 106 16.90 -3.06 -7.81
N LEU A 107 15.86 -3.77 -7.33
CA LEU A 107 15.34 -4.96 -8.01
C LEU A 107 14.74 -4.59 -9.37
N THR A 108 13.87 -3.57 -9.42
CA THR A 108 13.27 -3.07 -10.65
C THR A 108 14.32 -2.74 -11.70
N ASP A 109 15.34 -1.94 -11.34
CA ASP A 109 16.42 -1.53 -12.24
C ASP A 109 17.19 -2.73 -12.82
N GLY A 110 17.35 -3.80 -12.05
CA GLY A 110 17.99 -5.03 -12.50
C GLY A 110 17.10 -5.88 -13.40
N LEU A 111 15.82 -6.03 -13.05
CA LEU A 111 14.85 -6.80 -13.84
C LEU A 111 14.59 -6.15 -15.21
N LEU A 112 14.56 -4.83 -15.29
CA LEU A 112 14.40 -4.08 -16.55
C LEU A 112 15.51 -4.36 -17.57
N LYS A 113 16.66 -4.91 -17.14
CA LYS A 113 17.78 -5.26 -18.01
C LYS A 113 17.70 -6.70 -18.54
N MET A 114 16.74 -7.49 -18.09
CA MET A 114 16.57 -8.87 -18.54
C MET A 114 15.88 -8.90 -19.91
N GLU A 115 16.40 -9.72 -20.82
CA GLU A 115 15.88 -9.84 -22.20
C GLU A 115 14.41 -10.31 -22.25
N GLN A 116 13.95 -11.02 -21.21
CA GLN A 116 12.58 -11.49 -21.07
C GLN A 116 11.61 -10.38 -20.64
N VAL A 117 12.09 -9.20 -20.25
CA VAL A 117 11.25 -8.11 -19.76
C VAL A 117 11.08 -7.06 -20.85
N TYR A 118 9.84 -6.86 -21.28
CA TYR A 118 9.47 -5.74 -22.13
C TYR A 118 8.84 -4.64 -21.29
N ALA A 119 9.56 -3.55 -21.07
CA ALA A 119 9.12 -2.45 -20.23
C ALA A 119 8.34 -1.40 -21.04
N CYS A 120 7.16 -1.03 -20.54
CA CYS A 120 6.37 0.08 -21.08
C CYS A 120 6.19 1.15 -20.00
N HIS A 121 6.78 2.33 -20.20
CA HIS A 121 6.55 3.50 -19.34
C HIS A 121 5.21 4.12 -19.68
N GLY A 122 4.18 3.85 -18.88
CA GLY A 122 2.83 4.30 -19.19
C GLY A 122 1.75 3.70 -18.31
N LEU A 123 0.51 3.85 -18.78
CA LEU A 123 -0.68 3.35 -18.11
C LEU A 123 -1.48 2.45 -19.04
N VAL A 124 -1.97 1.33 -18.51
CA VAL A 124 -3.00 0.54 -19.20
C VAL A 124 -4.30 1.33 -19.19
N LYS A 125 -4.87 1.57 -20.37
CA LYS A 125 -6.17 2.25 -20.52
C LYS A 125 -7.31 1.26 -20.54
N SER A 126 -7.15 0.18 -21.31
CA SER A 126 -8.16 -0.86 -21.43
C SER A 126 -7.52 -2.23 -21.67
N ALA A 127 -8.25 -3.29 -21.37
CA ALA A 127 -7.93 -4.63 -21.83
C ALA A 127 -9.21 -5.40 -22.16
N ASN A 128 -9.21 -6.06 -23.32
CA ASN A 128 -10.34 -6.84 -23.81
C ASN A 128 -9.96 -8.33 -23.87
N LEU A 129 -10.73 -9.18 -23.20
CA LEU A 129 -10.64 -10.62 -23.31
C LEU A 129 -11.44 -11.10 -24.52
N ASN A 130 -10.79 -11.83 -25.42
CA ASN A 130 -11.47 -12.58 -26.47
C ASN A 130 -11.86 -13.97 -25.92
N GLU A 131 -13.16 -14.27 -25.79
CA GLU A 131 -13.62 -15.51 -25.15
C GLU A 131 -13.18 -16.76 -25.93
N THR A 132 -13.25 -16.70 -27.26
CA THR A 132 -12.91 -17.84 -28.15
C THR A 132 -11.45 -18.26 -28.03
N THR A 133 -10.53 -17.30 -27.93
CA THR A 133 -9.08 -17.57 -27.89
C THR A 133 -8.49 -17.52 -26.49
N SER A 134 -9.25 -17.02 -25.50
CA SER A 134 -8.78 -16.74 -24.14
C SER A 134 -7.55 -15.82 -24.10
N ASN A 135 -7.41 -14.94 -25.09
CA ASN A 135 -6.34 -13.95 -25.15
C ASN A 135 -6.84 -12.56 -24.79
N TRP A 136 -6.00 -11.83 -24.06
CA TRP A 136 -6.18 -10.43 -23.77
C TRP A 136 -5.53 -9.57 -24.85
N THR A 137 -6.23 -8.53 -25.29
CA THR A 137 -5.65 -7.39 -26.02
C THR A 137 -5.63 -6.18 -25.08
N ILE A 138 -4.43 -5.71 -24.75
CA ILE A 138 -4.18 -4.66 -23.76
C ILE A 138 -3.76 -3.38 -24.50
N SER A 139 -4.42 -2.27 -24.20
CA SER A 139 -4.10 -0.95 -24.72
C SER A 139 -3.33 -0.12 -23.69
N ILE A 140 -2.14 0.35 -24.09
CA ILE A 140 -1.22 1.08 -23.23
C ILE A 140 -1.04 2.49 -23.77
N LYS A 141 -1.28 3.48 -22.93
CA LYS A 141 -0.87 4.87 -23.19
C LYS A 141 0.53 5.06 -22.66
N GLN A 142 1.51 5.16 -23.57
CA GLN A 142 2.89 5.47 -23.19
C GLN A 142 3.00 6.94 -22.74
N ASN A 143 3.96 7.22 -21.85
CA ASN A 143 4.21 8.59 -21.41
C ASN A 143 4.78 9.48 -22.52
N SER A 144 5.54 8.89 -23.45
CA SER A 144 6.27 9.59 -24.51
C SER A 144 5.51 9.74 -25.81
N SER A 145 4.30 9.19 -25.92
CA SER A 145 3.53 9.15 -27.17
C SER A 145 2.05 9.37 -26.93
N GLU A 146 1.40 10.05 -27.88
CA GLU A 146 -0.05 10.16 -27.88
C GLU A 146 -0.73 8.88 -28.39
N ASP A 147 -0.02 8.05 -29.16
CA ASP A 147 -0.55 6.81 -29.70
C ASP A 147 -0.66 5.71 -28.63
N LEU A 148 -1.62 4.80 -28.85
CA LEU A 148 -1.80 3.63 -28.01
C LEU A 148 -0.97 2.46 -28.54
N GLU A 149 -0.19 1.84 -27.66
CA GLU A 149 0.46 0.57 -27.95
C GLU A 149 -0.49 -0.59 -27.63
N LEU A 150 -0.50 -1.63 -28.47
CA LEU A 150 -1.30 -2.84 -28.28
C LEU A 150 -0.41 -4.05 -27.98
N ILE A 151 -0.72 -4.74 -26.88
CA ILE A 151 -0.09 -6.00 -26.50
C ILE A 151 -1.15 -7.10 -26.43
N GLU A 152 -0.87 -8.23 -27.06
CA GLU A 152 -1.60 -9.49 -26.89
C GLU A 152 -0.90 -10.36 -25.84
N ALA A 153 -1.66 -10.91 -24.89
CA ALA A 153 -1.14 -11.86 -23.93
C ALA A 153 -2.20 -12.83 -23.43
N THR A 154 -1.75 -13.99 -22.94
CA THR A 154 -2.65 -14.98 -22.30
C THR A 154 -2.94 -14.64 -20.84
N ARG A 155 -2.18 -13.72 -20.24
CA ARG A 155 -2.23 -13.40 -18.80
C ARG A 155 -2.13 -11.91 -18.57
N LEU A 156 -3.02 -11.39 -17.74
CA LEU A 156 -3.06 -10.02 -17.26
C LEU A 156 -3.07 -10.01 -15.73
N ILE A 157 -1.99 -9.49 -15.12
CA ILE A 157 -1.83 -9.44 -13.67
C ILE A 157 -1.90 -7.98 -13.21
N LEU A 158 -2.89 -7.67 -12.37
CA LEU A 158 -3.16 -6.34 -11.85
C LEU A 158 -2.48 -6.12 -10.49
N CYS A 159 -1.50 -5.23 -10.44
CA CYS A 159 -0.80 -4.79 -9.22
C CYS A 159 -0.91 -3.26 -9.05
N THR A 160 -2.12 -2.72 -9.26
CA THR A 160 -2.40 -1.28 -9.43
C THR A 160 -2.26 -0.43 -8.17
N GLY A 161 -2.06 -1.05 -7.01
CA GLY A 161 -1.88 -0.36 -5.74
C GLY A 161 -3.14 0.32 -5.20
N SER A 162 -2.94 1.19 -4.22
CA SER A 162 -4.00 1.91 -3.52
C SER A 162 -3.54 3.30 -3.08
N PHE A 163 -4.47 4.10 -2.61
CA PHE A 163 -4.25 5.45 -2.07
C PHE A 163 -5.10 5.64 -0.80
N PRO A 164 -4.76 6.58 0.10
CA PRO A 164 -5.56 6.86 1.28
C PRO A 164 -7.03 7.13 0.93
N THR A 165 -7.96 6.50 1.64
CA THR A 165 -9.40 6.67 1.38
C THR A 165 -9.86 8.09 1.71
N THR A 166 -10.42 8.79 0.74
CA THR A 166 -11.11 10.06 0.95
C THR A 166 -12.58 9.79 1.26
N ALA A 167 -12.99 10.00 2.52
CA ALA A 167 -14.38 9.94 2.94
C ALA A 167 -15.01 11.35 2.97
N PRO A 168 -16.33 11.52 2.84
CA PRO A 168 -16.98 12.82 3.04
C PRO A 168 -16.62 13.47 4.38
N ILE A 169 -16.67 14.81 4.45
CA ILE A 169 -16.54 15.52 5.73
C ILE A 169 -17.79 15.17 6.56
N PRO A 170 -17.65 14.65 7.80
CA PRO A 170 -18.79 14.14 8.55
C PRO A 170 -19.86 15.20 8.92
N VAL A 171 -19.50 16.48 8.88
CA VAL A 171 -20.40 17.61 9.18
C VAL A 171 -20.72 18.35 7.88
N ALA A 172 -22.00 18.36 7.51
CA ALA A 172 -22.46 19.03 6.30
C ALA A 172 -22.22 20.55 6.36
N GLY A 173 -21.74 21.12 5.26
CA GLY A 173 -21.48 22.56 5.14
C GLY A 173 -20.27 23.08 5.93
N LEU A 174 -19.54 22.21 6.64
CA LEU A 174 -18.33 22.61 7.36
C LEU A 174 -17.19 22.88 6.36
N ASN A 175 -16.69 24.12 6.37
CA ASN A 175 -15.53 24.53 5.58
C ASN A 175 -14.22 24.26 6.35
N ILE A 176 -13.86 22.98 6.47
CA ILE A 176 -12.60 22.52 7.08
C ILE A 176 -11.63 22.07 5.98
N GLN A 177 -10.35 22.46 6.09
CA GLN A 177 -9.36 22.08 5.09
C GLN A 177 -8.96 20.62 5.28
N ARG A 178 -8.89 19.85 4.19
CA ARG A 178 -8.32 18.50 4.25
C ARG A 178 -6.81 18.57 4.26
N LEU A 179 -6.21 17.84 5.18
CA LEU A 179 -4.76 17.62 5.22
C LEU A 179 -4.50 16.17 4.81
N ASP A 180 -3.93 16.01 3.61
CA ASP A 180 -3.74 14.70 2.97
C ASP A 180 -2.89 13.77 3.85
N LEU A 181 -3.32 12.52 4.03
CA LEU A 181 -2.60 11.55 4.86
C LEU A 181 -1.17 11.31 4.38
N ASP A 182 -0.91 11.35 3.07
CA ASP A 182 0.44 11.22 2.53
C ASP A 182 1.36 12.35 3.00
N LEU A 183 0.85 13.58 3.03
CA LEU A 183 1.59 14.74 3.52
C LEU A 183 1.86 14.61 5.02
N VAL A 184 0.85 14.22 5.79
CA VAL A 184 0.99 14.07 7.26
C VAL A 184 1.98 12.99 7.65
N LEU A 185 2.15 11.97 6.81
CA LEU A 185 3.11 10.89 7.01
C LEU A 185 4.54 11.25 6.53
N LYS A 186 4.76 12.48 6.06
CA LYS A 186 6.06 13.00 5.63
C LYS A 186 6.48 14.20 6.48
N PRO A 187 7.14 13.98 7.64
CA PRO A 187 7.49 15.04 8.59
C PRO A 187 8.20 16.25 7.97
N SER A 188 9.12 16.00 7.02
CA SER A 188 9.86 17.07 6.34
C SER A 188 8.95 18.06 5.61
N GLU A 189 8.02 17.58 4.80
CA GLU A 189 7.06 18.43 4.07
C GLU A 189 5.94 18.96 4.97
N LEU A 190 5.53 18.19 5.98
CA LEU A 190 4.49 18.60 6.93
C LEU A 190 4.91 19.85 7.70
N ALA A 191 6.17 19.92 8.13
CA ALA A 191 6.73 21.07 8.85
C ALA A 191 6.67 22.37 8.03
N GLU A 192 6.92 22.28 6.73
CA GLU A 192 6.91 23.42 5.81
C GLU A 192 5.48 23.83 5.40
N THR A 193 4.54 22.88 5.40
CA THR A 193 3.17 23.13 4.92
C THR A 193 2.27 23.78 5.97
N LEU A 194 2.44 23.43 7.24
CA LEU A 194 1.58 23.95 8.31
C LEU A 194 2.08 25.31 8.83
N PRO A 195 1.19 26.30 9.04
CA PRO A 195 1.57 27.57 9.65
C PRO A 195 2.13 27.37 11.06
N SER A 196 3.29 27.96 11.34
CA SER A 196 3.93 27.93 12.67
C SER A 196 3.75 29.22 13.47
N ASP A 197 3.32 30.30 12.81
CA ASP A 197 3.21 31.66 13.34
C ASP A 197 1.84 31.98 13.97
N ARG A 198 0.87 31.08 13.84
CA ARG A 198 -0.48 31.24 14.37
C ARG A 198 -1.02 29.93 14.97
N PRO A 199 -2.02 30.01 15.88
CA PRO A 199 -2.72 28.81 16.34
C PRO A 199 -3.38 28.07 15.18
N ILE A 200 -3.22 26.75 15.18
CA ILE A 200 -3.90 25.83 14.28
C ILE A 200 -4.38 24.61 15.04
N SER A 201 -5.54 24.08 14.65
CA SER A 201 -6.11 22.86 15.21
C SER A 201 -6.32 21.80 14.12
N VAL A 202 -5.82 20.58 14.38
CA VAL A 202 -5.89 19.45 13.45
C VAL A 202 -6.77 18.35 14.02
N ALA A 203 -7.88 18.05 13.36
CA ALA A 203 -8.70 16.88 13.62
C ALA A 203 -8.09 15.64 12.95
N ILE A 204 -7.99 14.53 13.68
CA ILE A 204 -7.54 13.24 13.16
C ILE A 204 -8.61 12.20 13.41
N VAL A 205 -9.10 11.55 12.35
CA VAL A 205 -10.07 10.46 12.42
C VAL A 205 -9.38 9.14 12.12
N GLY A 206 -9.45 8.21 13.07
CA GLY A 206 -8.88 6.86 12.96
C GLY A 206 -7.93 6.53 14.11
N ALA A 207 -7.69 5.24 14.34
CA ALA A 207 -6.87 4.75 15.47
C ALA A 207 -5.90 3.62 15.08
N SER A 208 -5.72 3.39 13.78
CA SER A 208 -4.80 2.39 13.22
C SER A 208 -3.42 2.98 12.98
N HIS A 209 -2.50 2.17 12.46
CA HIS A 209 -1.08 2.53 12.32
C HIS A 209 -0.81 3.92 11.70
N SER A 210 -1.43 4.25 10.56
CA SER A 210 -1.25 5.57 9.93
C SER A 210 -1.77 6.73 10.78
N ALA A 211 -2.86 6.54 11.54
CA ALA A 211 -3.40 7.58 12.42
C ALA A 211 -2.44 7.86 13.58
N ILE A 212 -1.86 6.80 14.15
CA ILE A 212 -0.90 6.93 15.26
C ILE A 212 0.39 7.60 14.80
N LEU A 213 0.87 7.30 13.59
CA LEU A 213 2.01 8.00 13.01
C LEU A 213 1.70 9.46 12.67
N ALA A 214 0.48 9.76 12.21
CA ALA A 214 0.04 11.14 12.02
C ALA A 214 0.05 11.92 13.35
N ILE A 215 -0.48 11.33 14.42
CA ILE A 215 -0.44 11.92 15.76
C ILE A 215 1.00 12.13 16.24
N LEU A 216 1.87 11.13 16.05
CA LEU A 216 3.29 11.22 16.40
C LEU A 216 3.95 12.41 15.70
N ASN A 217 3.80 12.51 14.38
CA ASN A 217 4.42 13.58 13.59
C ASN A 217 3.91 14.97 14.02
N LEU A 218 2.60 15.12 14.19
CA LEU A 218 2.00 16.39 14.62
C LEU A 218 2.38 16.77 16.06
N THR A 219 2.50 15.78 16.96
CA THR A 219 2.97 15.99 18.34
C THR A 219 4.42 16.48 18.34
N GLN A 220 5.28 15.86 17.55
CA GLN A 220 6.68 16.27 17.42
C GLN A 220 6.80 17.69 16.84
N LEU A 221 6.01 18.04 15.83
CA LEU A 221 5.97 19.41 15.32
C LEU A 221 5.52 20.40 16.39
N ALA A 222 4.47 20.07 17.15
CA ALA A 222 3.98 20.93 18.22
C ALA A 222 5.02 21.19 19.31
N GLN A 223 5.93 20.24 19.55
CA GLN A 223 7.00 20.36 20.55
C GLN A 223 8.24 21.09 20.04
N THR A 224 8.40 21.23 18.72
CA THR A 224 9.66 21.70 18.13
C THR A 224 9.50 23.02 17.37
N SER A 225 8.60 23.08 16.38
CA SER A 225 8.48 24.21 15.46
C SER A 225 7.10 24.87 15.44
N HIS A 226 6.06 24.19 15.92
CA HIS A 226 4.67 24.63 15.84
C HIS A 226 3.99 24.68 17.23
N PRO A 227 4.49 25.47 18.20
CA PRO A 227 4.05 25.42 19.61
C PRO A 227 2.56 25.70 19.83
N LEU A 228 1.91 26.34 18.86
CA LEU A 228 0.50 26.70 18.88
C LEU A 228 -0.41 25.64 18.20
N LEU A 229 0.15 24.55 17.70
CA LEU A 229 -0.59 23.44 17.11
C LEU A 229 -1.32 22.65 18.20
N ARG A 230 -2.61 22.37 17.98
CA ARG A 230 -3.42 21.47 18.82
C ARG A 230 -4.05 20.35 17.99
N ILE A 231 -4.28 19.21 18.64
CA ILE A 231 -4.77 18.00 17.98
C ILE A 231 -6.08 17.56 18.63
N SER A 232 -7.08 17.24 17.81
CA SER A 232 -8.33 16.59 18.23
C SER A 232 -8.40 15.20 17.60
N TRP A 233 -8.22 14.16 18.41
CA TRP A 233 -8.16 12.78 17.94
C TRP A 233 -9.47 12.04 18.20
N PHE A 234 -10.18 11.70 17.12
CA PHE A 234 -11.45 11.00 17.15
C PHE A 234 -11.23 9.49 16.99
N THR A 235 -11.64 8.71 18.00
CA THR A 235 -11.49 7.26 18.01
C THR A 235 -12.77 6.53 18.40
N ARG A 236 -13.02 5.36 17.80
CA ARG A 236 -14.22 4.53 18.05
C ARG A 236 -13.98 3.36 18.99
N HIS A 237 -12.71 3.05 19.28
CA HIS A 237 -12.35 1.89 20.06
C HIS A 237 -10.98 2.08 20.73
N PRO A 238 -10.68 1.30 21.78
CA PRO A 238 -9.34 1.22 22.34
C PRO A 238 -8.28 0.85 21.29
N LEU A 239 -7.03 1.23 21.54
CA LEU A 239 -5.91 0.90 20.69
C LEU A 239 -5.70 -0.62 20.68
N ARG A 240 -5.38 -1.16 19.50
CA ARG A 240 -5.16 -2.60 19.30
C ARG A 240 -3.73 -2.83 18.89
N TYR A 241 -3.05 -3.72 19.58
CA TYR A 241 -1.66 -4.06 19.32
C TYR A 241 -1.57 -5.43 18.65
N ALA A 242 -0.51 -5.61 17.86
CA ALA A 242 -0.13 -6.93 17.41
C ALA A 242 0.51 -7.70 18.57
N GLU A 243 0.12 -8.95 18.77
CA GLU A 243 0.66 -9.80 19.82
C GLU A 243 1.39 -10.99 19.21
N TYR A 244 2.68 -11.11 19.50
CA TYR A 244 3.48 -12.24 19.06
C TYR A 244 3.07 -13.48 19.87
N LYS A 245 2.61 -14.52 19.16
CA LYS A 245 2.31 -15.85 19.70
C LYS A 245 3.35 -16.85 19.18
N ASP A 246 3.23 -18.11 19.58
CA ASP A 246 4.11 -19.17 19.08
C ASP A 246 3.83 -19.44 17.59
N GLY A 247 4.74 -19.00 16.71
CA GLY A 247 4.66 -19.20 15.26
C GLY A 247 3.71 -18.28 14.47
N TRP A 248 2.94 -17.40 15.14
CA TRP A 248 2.03 -16.45 14.48
C TRP A 248 1.85 -15.14 15.26
N ILE A 249 1.13 -14.17 14.69
CA ILE A 249 0.90 -12.86 15.29
C ILE A 249 -0.61 -12.58 15.30
N LEU A 250 -1.19 -12.35 16.48
CA LEU A 250 -2.57 -11.90 16.60
C LEU A 250 -2.67 -10.45 16.15
N ARG A 251 -3.68 -10.16 15.29
CA ARG A 251 -3.85 -8.84 14.64
C ARG A 251 -2.61 -8.44 13.86
N ASP A 252 -2.09 -9.35 13.05
CA ASP A 252 -0.86 -9.14 12.29
C ASP A 252 -1.00 -8.02 11.25
N ASN A 253 -2.21 -7.79 10.75
CA ASN A 253 -2.48 -6.76 9.74
C ASN A 253 -3.16 -5.52 10.31
N THR A 254 -3.88 -5.67 11.41
CA THR A 254 -4.69 -4.60 12.01
C THR A 254 -4.11 -4.01 13.30
N GLY A 255 -3.17 -4.70 13.95
CA GLY A 255 -2.56 -4.29 15.20
C GLY A 255 -1.35 -3.37 15.04
N LEU A 256 -1.18 -2.44 15.98
CA LEU A 256 -0.01 -1.56 16.07
C LEU A 256 1.27 -2.36 16.33
N LYS A 257 2.36 -1.94 15.68
CA LYS A 257 3.72 -2.49 15.79
C LYS A 257 4.77 -1.39 15.73
N GLY A 258 6.01 -1.73 16.06
CA GLY A 258 7.17 -0.86 15.89
C GLY A 258 7.00 0.48 16.60
N LEU A 259 7.46 1.56 15.96
CA LEU A 259 7.44 2.90 16.54
C LEU A 259 6.02 3.36 16.92
N ALA A 260 5.02 3.07 16.09
CA ALA A 260 3.64 3.45 16.39
C ALA A 260 3.11 2.77 17.65
N ALA A 261 3.41 1.48 17.84
CA ALA A 261 3.01 0.77 19.06
C ALA A 261 3.72 1.33 20.30
N ASN A 262 5.02 1.60 20.19
CA ASN A 262 5.79 2.14 21.31
C ASN A 262 5.26 3.51 21.73
N PHE A 263 5.08 4.43 20.77
CA PHE A 263 4.51 5.75 21.00
C PHE A 263 3.09 5.68 21.59
N ALA A 264 2.23 4.83 21.03
CA ALA A 264 0.89 4.63 21.54
C ALA A 264 0.88 4.21 23.01
N ARG A 265 1.70 3.22 23.38
CA ARG A 265 1.81 2.73 24.77
C ARG A 265 2.37 3.76 25.73
N SER A 266 3.32 4.57 25.29
CA SER A 266 3.96 5.57 26.16
C SER A 266 3.15 6.84 26.30
N GLU A 267 2.36 7.21 25.29
CA GLU A 267 1.79 8.56 25.22
C GLU A 267 0.29 8.65 24.96
N LEU A 268 -0.36 7.63 24.38
CA LEU A 268 -1.76 7.72 23.93
C LEU A 268 -2.73 6.83 24.70
N GLU A 269 -2.24 5.88 25.50
CA GLU A 269 -3.08 5.09 26.41
C GLU A 269 -3.76 5.98 27.44
N ASP A 270 -4.95 5.59 27.88
CA ASP A 270 -5.79 6.44 28.75
C ASP A 270 -5.12 6.78 30.09
N ASP A 271 -4.32 5.86 30.63
CA ASP A 271 -3.56 6.07 31.87
C ASP A 271 -2.28 6.89 31.67
N LYS A 272 -1.88 7.14 30.41
CA LYS A 272 -0.67 7.90 30.06
C LYS A 272 -0.99 9.29 29.55
N LEU A 273 -2.03 9.40 28.71
CA LEU A 273 -2.29 10.57 27.87
C LEU A 273 -2.28 11.87 28.68
N ALA A 274 -3.01 11.94 29.79
CA ALA A 274 -3.11 13.17 30.59
C ALA A 274 -1.76 13.72 31.11
N THR A 275 -0.73 12.88 31.20
CA THR A 275 0.61 13.26 31.71
C THR A 275 1.70 13.19 30.64
N SER A 276 1.39 12.71 29.44
CA SER A 276 2.36 12.50 28.38
C SER A 276 2.67 13.78 27.62
N PRO A 277 3.80 13.84 26.91
CA PRO A 277 4.08 14.94 25.98
C PRO A 277 2.98 15.13 24.92
N ALA A 278 2.41 14.04 24.39
CA ALA A 278 1.26 14.11 23.49
C ALA A 278 0.03 14.76 24.14
N GLY A 279 -0.31 14.43 25.39
CA GLY A 279 -1.50 15.00 26.04
C GLY A 279 -1.44 16.50 26.33
N GLN A 280 -0.25 17.11 26.26
CA GLN A 280 -0.10 18.56 26.36
C GLN A 280 -0.66 19.30 25.14
N VAL A 281 -0.76 18.61 23.99
CA VAL A 281 -1.18 19.19 22.71
C VAL A 281 -2.39 18.49 22.09
N LEU A 282 -2.72 17.28 22.57
CA LEU A 282 -3.77 16.42 22.03
C LEU A 282 -4.93 16.25 23.01
N ALA A 283 -6.15 16.42 22.50
CA ALA A 283 -7.38 15.98 23.14
C ALA A 283 -7.93 14.73 22.45
N LYS A 284 -8.19 13.67 23.22
CA LYS A 284 -8.85 12.45 22.74
C LYS A 284 -10.36 12.61 22.84
N ILE A 285 -11.05 12.33 21.75
CA ILE A 285 -12.50 12.43 21.60
C ILE A 285 -13.04 11.02 21.37
N ASP A 286 -13.84 10.56 22.33
CA ASP A 286 -14.45 9.23 22.28
C ASP A 286 -15.70 9.23 21.40
N CYS A 287 -15.61 8.52 20.28
CA CYS A 287 -16.70 8.28 19.34
C CYS A 287 -17.26 6.85 19.46
N ALA A 288 -16.96 6.12 20.54
CA ALA A 288 -17.56 4.82 20.79
C ALA A 288 -19.07 4.92 21.05
N GLY A 289 -19.78 3.80 20.84
CA GLY A 289 -21.21 3.69 21.13
C GLY A 289 -22.16 3.94 19.93
N GLY A 290 -21.62 4.00 18.71
CA GLY A 290 -22.39 3.91 17.47
C GLY A 290 -22.48 5.21 16.67
N PRO A 291 -23.12 5.17 15.48
CA PRO A 291 -23.08 6.27 14.51
C PRO A 291 -23.66 7.59 15.03
N GLU A 292 -24.68 7.55 15.88
CA GLU A 292 -25.32 8.75 16.44
C GLU A 292 -24.38 9.51 17.40
N ILE A 293 -23.69 8.78 18.28
CA ILE A 293 -22.71 9.37 19.20
C ILE A 293 -21.53 9.91 18.40
N GLU A 294 -21.01 9.12 17.45
CA GLU A 294 -19.92 9.55 16.57
C GLU A 294 -20.27 10.85 15.82
N ALA A 295 -21.47 10.93 15.23
CA ALA A 295 -21.94 12.14 14.56
C ALA A 295 -22.07 13.34 15.52
N ALA A 296 -22.55 13.12 16.74
CA ALA A 296 -22.64 14.16 17.76
C ALA A 296 -21.26 14.69 18.18
N GLN A 297 -20.25 13.82 18.32
CA GLN A 297 -18.87 14.24 18.58
C GLN A 297 -18.32 15.08 17.43
N TYR A 298 -18.53 14.64 16.18
CA TYR A 298 -18.10 15.40 15.01
C TYR A 298 -18.75 16.78 14.95
N GLN A 299 -20.07 16.86 15.14
CA GLN A 299 -20.82 18.13 15.15
C GLN A 299 -20.31 19.07 16.24
N LYS A 300 -19.91 18.53 17.39
CA LYS A 300 -19.43 19.32 18.53
C LYS A 300 -18.01 19.86 18.33
N TYR A 301 -17.08 19.04 17.84
CA TYR A 301 -15.64 19.36 17.88
C TYR A 301 -15.03 19.72 16.53
N LEU A 302 -15.51 19.18 15.41
CA LEU A 302 -14.94 19.50 14.09
C LEU A 302 -15.05 20.99 13.71
N PRO A 303 -16.13 21.74 14.07
CA PRO A 303 -16.21 23.16 13.72
C PRO A 303 -15.09 24.04 14.30
N ALA A 304 -14.36 23.58 15.32
CA ALA A 304 -13.24 24.28 15.92
C ALA A 304 -11.87 23.91 15.32
N CYS A 305 -11.84 23.03 14.32
CA CYS A 305 -10.60 22.55 13.69
C CYS A 305 -10.36 23.25 12.35
N ASP A 306 -9.11 23.62 12.07
CA ASP A 306 -8.69 24.19 10.79
C ASP A 306 -8.47 23.11 9.73
N TYR A 307 -7.92 21.97 10.17
CA TYR A 307 -7.53 20.86 9.30
C TYR A 307 -8.19 19.54 9.71
N LEU A 308 -8.48 18.68 8.73
CA LEU A 308 -8.98 17.32 8.92
C LEU A 308 -8.07 16.30 8.22
N VAL A 309 -7.55 15.36 9.01
CA VAL A 309 -6.83 14.16 8.55
C VAL A 309 -7.74 12.95 8.72
N GLN A 310 -7.99 12.22 7.63
CA GLN A 310 -8.73 10.97 7.66
C GLN A 310 -7.78 9.79 7.41
N ALA A 311 -7.54 9.01 8.46
CA ALA A 311 -6.74 7.79 8.43
C ALA A 311 -7.64 6.55 8.54
N VAL A 312 -8.61 6.47 7.62
CA VAL A 312 -9.74 5.52 7.67
C VAL A 312 -9.57 4.28 6.78
N GLY A 313 -8.41 4.14 6.13
CA GLY A 313 -8.11 3.01 5.25
C GLY A 313 -7.51 3.46 3.92
N TYR A 314 -7.41 2.50 3.02
CA TYR A 314 -6.90 2.70 1.67
C TYR A 314 -7.91 2.18 0.66
N SER A 315 -8.10 2.94 -0.42
CA SER A 315 -8.94 2.56 -1.55
C SER A 315 -8.07 2.12 -2.72
N ARG A 316 -8.48 1.05 -3.38
CA ARG A 316 -7.82 0.55 -4.59
C ARG A 316 -7.80 1.62 -5.69
N THR A 317 -6.69 1.72 -6.41
CA THR A 317 -6.59 2.54 -7.63
C THR A 317 -7.63 2.08 -8.66
N SER A 318 -8.19 3.00 -9.44
CA SER A 318 -9.07 2.65 -10.56
C SER A 318 -8.40 1.61 -11.47
N LEU A 319 -9.17 0.60 -11.86
CA LEU A 319 -8.70 -0.41 -12.81
C LEU A 319 -8.77 0.18 -14.24
N PRO A 320 -7.99 -0.37 -15.18
CA PRO A 320 -8.24 -0.11 -16.59
C PRO A 320 -9.65 -0.55 -16.98
N ASP A 321 -10.15 -0.05 -18.11
CA ASP A 321 -11.43 -0.51 -18.66
C ASP A 321 -11.30 -1.97 -19.10
N LEU A 322 -11.90 -2.89 -18.35
CA LEU A 322 -11.86 -4.32 -18.62
C LEU A 322 -13.13 -4.76 -19.34
N THR A 323 -12.96 -5.39 -20.50
CA THR A 323 -14.07 -5.88 -21.32
C THR A 323 -13.86 -7.34 -21.72
N LYS A 324 -14.95 -7.99 -22.11
CA LYS A 324 -14.99 -9.32 -22.71
C LYS A 324 -15.81 -9.25 -23.98
N ASP A 325 -15.18 -9.55 -25.11
CA ASP A 325 -15.74 -9.37 -26.46
C ASP A 325 -16.39 -7.99 -26.67
N GLY A 326 -15.78 -6.95 -26.09
CA GLY A 326 -16.23 -5.56 -26.18
C GLY A 326 -17.31 -5.14 -25.16
N ALA A 327 -17.87 -6.06 -24.37
CA ALA A 327 -18.81 -5.74 -23.30
C ALA A 327 -18.09 -5.52 -21.95
N PRO A 328 -18.54 -4.59 -21.07
CA PRO A 328 -17.95 -4.40 -19.76
C PRO A 328 -17.90 -5.67 -18.93
N LEU A 329 -16.74 -5.96 -18.33
CA LEU A 329 -16.52 -7.17 -17.54
C LEU A 329 -16.77 -6.89 -16.05
N LEU A 330 -17.79 -7.55 -15.48
CA LEU A 330 -18.02 -7.56 -14.05
C LEU A 330 -17.12 -8.61 -13.39
N MET A 331 -16.46 -8.23 -12.30
CA MET A 331 -15.42 -9.06 -11.69
C MET A 331 -15.56 -9.06 -10.17
N SER A 332 -15.44 -10.24 -9.58
CA SER A 332 -15.23 -10.47 -8.16
C SER A 332 -13.87 -11.11 -7.97
N PHE A 333 -13.10 -10.65 -6.98
CA PHE A 333 -11.74 -11.12 -6.73
C PHE A 333 -11.75 -12.25 -5.71
N ASP A 334 -11.08 -13.35 -6.04
CA ASP A 334 -10.84 -14.44 -5.09
C ASP A 334 -9.53 -14.17 -4.32
N HIS A 335 -9.67 -13.90 -3.04
CA HIS A 335 -8.55 -13.57 -2.16
C HIS A 335 -7.66 -14.76 -1.80
N ASP A 336 -8.09 -16.00 -2.06
CA ASP A 336 -7.33 -17.21 -1.74
C ASP A 336 -6.46 -17.66 -2.92
N THR A 337 -6.92 -17.45 -4.15
CA THR A 337 -6.25 -17.88 -5.39
C THR A 337 -5.63 -16.72 -6.17
N GLY A 338 -6.10 -15.50 -5.95
CA GLY A 338 -5.73 -14.32 -6.71
C GLY A 338 -6.33 -14.25 -8.12
N THR A 339 -7.35 -15.07 -8.39
CA THR A 339 -8.12 -15.05 -9.65
C THR A 339 -9.29 -14.09 -9.57
N PHE A 340 -9.96 -13.89 -10.70
CA PHE A 340 -11.25 -13.20 -10.75
C PHE A 340 -12.30 -14.10 -11.35
N HIS A 341 -13.55 -13.96 -10.92
CA HIS A 341 -14.70 -14.62 -11.52
C HIS A 341 -15.81 -13.60 -11.80
N GLU A 342 -16.66 -13.87 -12.78
CA GLU A 342 -17.88 -13.08 -12.98
C GLU A 342 -18.86 -13.36 -11.83
N PRO A 343 -19.54 -12.36 -11.25
CA PRO A 343 -20.53 -12.58 -10.19
C PRO A 343 -21.59 -13.61 -10.59
N GLY A 344 -21.78 -14.63 -9.75
CA GLY A 344 -22.73 -15.72 -10.01
C GLY A 344 -22.23 -16.82 -10.96
N ARG A 345 -20.99 -16.73 -11.45
CA ARG A 345 -20.32 -17.82 -12.18
C ARG A 345 -19.27 -18.49 -11.31
N ALA A 346 -19.14 -19.81 -11.45
CA ALA A 346 -18.14 -20.59 -10.73
C ALA A 346 -16.76 -20.60 -11.41
N SER A 347 -16.69 -20.29 -12.71
CA SER A 347 -15.45 -20.32 -13.48
C SER A 347 -14.68 -19.02 -13.38
N ASP A 348 -13.36 -19.13 -13.22
CA ASP A 348 -12.44 -18.00 -13.31
C ASP A 348 -12.48 -17.35 -14.69
N ILE A 349 -12.24 -16.03 -14.72
CA ILE A 349 -11.97 -15.26 -15.91
C ILE A 349 -10.56 -15.65 -16.41
N PRO A 350 -10.44 -16.25 -17.61
CA PRO A 350 -9.17 -16.78 -18.10
C PRO A 350 -8.03 -15.75 -18.08
N GLY A 351 -6.93 -16.12 -17.43
CA GLY A 351 -5.70 -15.34 -17.43
C GLY A 351 -5.74 -14.02 -16.65
N LEU A 352 -6.81 -13.70 -15.93
CA LEU A 352 -6.90 -12.48 -15.13
C LEU A 352 -6.55 -12.75 -13.66
N PHE A 353 -5.53 -12.04 -13.16
CA PHE A 353 -5.04 -12.20 -11.80
C PHE A 353 -4.78 -10.87 -11.10
N GLY A 354 -4.80 -10.87 -9.78
CA GLY A 354 -4.61 -9.68 -8.94
C GLY A 354 -3.68 -9.96 -7.78
N ALA A 355 -2.84 -8.97 -7.44
CA ALA A 355 -1.99 -9.05 -6.24
C ALA A 355 -1.69 -7.68 -5.61
N GLY A 356 -1.23 -7.72 -4.36
CA GLY A 356 -0.79 -6.55 -3.61
C GLY A 356 -1.91 -5.91 -2.80
N ILE A 357 -1.68 -4.68 -2.33
CA ILE A 357 -2.67 -3.96 -1.49
C ILE A 357 -4.02 -3.73 -2.18
N ALA A 358 -4.04 -3.71 -3.52
CA ALA A 358 -5.26 -3.64 -4.32
C ALA A 358 -6.10 -4.93 -4.26
N PHE A 359 -5.42 -6.05 -4.05
CA PHE A 359 -5.92 -7.42 -4.18
C PHE A 359 -5.22 -8.31 -3.14
N PRO A 360 -5.41 -8.03 -1.84
CA PRO A 360 -4.62 -8.67 -0.79
C PRO A 360 -5.09 -10.11 -0.56
N GLU A 361 -4.19 -10.98 -0.11
CA GLU A 361 -4.57 -12.33 0.34
C GLU A 361 -5.46 -12.24 1.57
N ARG A 362 -6.51 -13.06 1.64
CA ARG A 362 -7.32 -13.23 2.85
C ARG A 362 -6.62 -14.24 3.75
N VAL A 363 -6.44 -13.89 5.02
CA VAL A 363 -5.81 -14.75 6.02
C VAL A 363 -6.74 -14.87 7.22
N VAL A 364 -6.79 -16.06 7.78
CA VAL A 364 -7.57 -16.35 8.98
C VAL A 364 -6.60 -16.76 10.08
N ASP A 365 -6.63 -16.05 11.20
CA ASP A 365 -5.80 -16.39 12.34
C ASP A 365 -6.32 -17.65 13.06
N PRO A 366 -5.54 -18.30 13.95
CA PRO A 366 -5.99 -19.47 14.72
C PRO A 366 -7.21 -19.25 15.61
N HIS A 367 -7.64 -18.00 15.84
CA HIS A 367 -8.87 -17.66 16.55
C HIS A 367 -10.06 -17.43 15.61
N GLY A 368 -9.89 -17.61 14.29
CA GLY A 368 -10.95 -17.43 13.31
C GLY A 368 -11.15 -15.97 12.88
N HIS A 369 -10.27 -15.04 13.27
CA HIS A 369 -10.37 -13.67 12.78
C HIS A 369 -9.83 -13.57 11.37
N GLU A 370 -10.64 -13.00 10.49
CA GLU A 370 -10.25 -12.70 9.12
C GLU A 370 -9.52 -11.35 9.03
N GLU A 371 -8.38 -11.35 8.35
CA GLU A 371 -7.62 -10.17 7.99
C GLU A 371 -7.17 -10.24 6.52
N TYR A 372 -6.73 -9.11 5.98
CA TYR A 372 -6.13 -9.05 4.65
C TYR A 372 -4.64 -8.77 4.74
N ALA A 373 -3.85 -9.62 4.10
CA ALA A 373 -2.40 -9.63 4.18
C ALA A 373 -1.77 -8.49 3.36
N VAL A 374 -1.42 -7.40 4.03
CA VAL A 374 -0.78 -6.23 3.40
C VAL A 374 0.63 -6.07 3.94
N GLY A 375 1.61 -6.32 3.08
CA GLY A 375 3.03 -6.19 3.41
C GLY A 375 3.91 -6.87 2.37
N PHE A 376 5.16 -6.42 2.25
CA PHE A 376 6.07 -6.84 1.18
C PHE A 376 6.26 -8.36 1.17
N TRP A 377 6.70 -8.90 2.32
CA TRP A 377 6.91 -10.34 2.47
C TRP A 377 5.62 -11.15 2.36
N LYS A 378 4.49 -10.58 2.75
CA LYS A 378 3.16 -11.20 2.62
C LYS A 378 2.79 -11.36 1.14
N PHE A 379 2.98 -10.32 0.34
CA PHE A 379 2.79 -10.40 -1.12
C PHE A 379 3.67 -11.48 -1.74
N MET A 380 4.95 -11.56 -1.34
CA MET A 380 5.85 -12.59 -1.84
C MET A 380 5.40 -14.00 -1.46
N LYS A 381 5.00 -14.23 -0.20
CA LYS A 381 4.49 -15.52 0.28
C LYS A 381 3.25 -15.96 -0.51
N PHE A 382 2.30 -15.06 -0.69
CA PHE A 382 1.11 -15.28 -1.50
C PHE A 382 1.49 -15.69 -2.93
N LEU A 383 2.34 -14.90 -3.58
CA LEU A 383 2.74 -15.13 -4.97
C LEU A 383 3.51 -16.43 -5.18
N LYS A 384 4.39 -16.80 -4.24
CA LYS A 384 5.06 -18.12 -4.27
C LYS A 384 4.06 -19.29 -4.25
N ARG A 385 2.93 -19.12 -3.55
CA ARG A 385 1.85 -20.10 -3.46
C ARG A 385 1.00 -20.14 -4.72
N VAL A 386 0.57 -18.99 -5.26
CA VAL A 386 -0.47 -18.94 -6.31
C VAL A 386 0.06 -18.83 -7.73
N VAL A 387 1.22 -18.21 -7.97
CA VAL A 387 1.79 -18.11 -9.33
C VAL A 387 1.97 -19.48 -10.02
N PRO A 388 2.38 -20.59 -9.35
CA PRO A 388 2.41 -21.89 -10.02
C PRO A 388 1.07 -22.31 -10.66
N SER A 389 -0.08 -22.00 -10.06
CA SER A 389 -1.38 -22.34 -10.65
C SER A 389 -1.82 -21.34 -11.72
N TRP A 390 -1.36 -20.09 -11.67
CA TRP A 390 -1.62 -19.10 -12.72
C TRP A 390 -0.96 -19.45 -14.06
N VAL A 391 0.13 -20.22 -14.01
CA VAL A 391 0.95 -20.58 -15.17
C VAL A 391 0.80 -22.04 -15.61
N ALA A 392 -0.02 -22.80 -14.89
CA ALA A 392 -0.28 -24.21 -15.15
C ALA A 392 -0.94 -24.46 -16.50
#